data_AF-A0A9D6RI14-F1
#
_entry.id   AF-A0A9D6RI14-F1
#
_cell.length_a   1.000
_cell.length_b   1.000
_cell.length_c   1.000
_cell.angle_alpha   90.00
_cell.angle_beta   90.00
_cell.angle_gamma   90.00
#
_symmetry.space_group_name_H-M   'P 1'
#
loop_
_entity.id
_entity.type
_entity.pdbx_description
1 polymer ?
#
loop_
_entity_poly.entity_id
_entity_poly.type
_entity_poly.pdbx_seq_one_letter_code
_entity_poly.pdbx_strand_id
1 'polypeptide(L)'
;MEAEPNVSTENAAESPREEMPAWASPAWKLGRWFPRLRALARADVLAFRKLGLSPWPAWIAPALGAAFGILPGFVTGIDNVYTESLLFLWIAMTIGFLAPSLGLLFVLAYAPFDLLFSLPCPALGLAGRLISYWLLWLLMGEIPVSARTFTRSVGVRLGARLRAPRAGKVVGVLAGAALAGALVRIWTHATPMLLRPVFVWAGTDPDVRAIAPLQQHYWWLVLPAVALALAGSLVEWRVGRAGLAGFQQEPPGIARTVVYSLLMVLGLGGMISEAVDVVFLAAALLLAPVVAAVSARLGPISRWLAAIPVEIRFLLGFLLSYLVAGPAVLLFSGESRPSEFFPVVLGTAMGILIFAALLGPGGVRRRTSPALLATLFFCLATAAARADNMSSLGDAFNTAAAAAAAAAAAAAAAAAGALGCSSEPAPAPPPASTANNPPGQDSEGEEKEDQETPDERAQRIKDTAAKNARTHYNDCADSVEATARDLGYELPDPDNTSANDQIQYMKDNWKEVDMAEAKKLADQGDLVVAGKDSAGGHGHTAVVVSGPGVDRQGKTWPNVAGGSMGTPSPPVETPGKAYSEGGNTIRDAWGSASRDDVKYYTPKKSE
;
A
#
# COMPACT_ATOMS: atom_id res chain seq x y z
N MET A 1 54.28 42.77 11.12
CA MET A 1 53.69 42.05 12.26
C MET A 1 52.59 42.93 12.82
N GLU A 2 51.39 42.81 12.27
CA GLU A 2 50.19 43.48 12.78
C GLU A 2 49.46 42.47 13.66
N ALA A 3 49.17 42.85 14.90
CA ALA A 3 48.53 42.00 15.89
C ALA A 3 47.06 41.77 15.50
N GLU A 4 46.68 40.50 15.28
CA GLU A 4 45.27 40.13 15.10
C GLU A 4 44.47 40.52 16.35
N PRO A 5 43.32 41.20 16.20
CA PRO A 5 42.46 41.54 17.32
C PRO A 5 41.93 40.24 17.93
N ASN A 6 42.31 40.01 19.18
CA ASN A 6 41.83 38.93 20.02
C ASN A 6 40.32 39.14 20.23
N VAL A 7 39.50 38.56 19.35
CA VAL A 7 38.04 38.52 19.49
C VAL A 7 37.76 37.61 20.68
N SER A 8 37.71 38.23 21.86
CA SER A 8 37.34 37.61 23.12
C SER A 8 36.04 36.82 22.92
N THR A 9 36.12 35.51 23.09
CA THR A 9 35.03 34.54 23.11
C THR A 9 34.09 34.70 24.33
N GLU A 10 34.20 35.80 25.06
CA GLU A 10 33.36 36.16 26.20
C GLU A 10 32.16 36.96 25.70
N ASN A 11 30.96 36.49 26.05
CA ASN A 11 29.65 37.05 25.71
C ASN A 11 29.04 36.62 24.37
N ALA A 12 29.13 35.33 24.04
CA ALA A 12 27.95 34.67 23.44
C ALA A 12 26.82 34.67 24.51
N ALA A 13 26.25 35.86 24.75
CA ALA A 13 25.12 36.06 25.64
C ALA A 13 24.08 34.99 25.31
N GLU A 14 23.66 34.22 26.32
CA GLU A 14 22.54 33.29 26.19
C GLU A 14 21.42 34.03 25.48
N SER A 15 21.19 33.72 24.20
CA SER A 15 20.07 34.28 23.46
C SER A 15 18.84 34.01 24.33
N PRO A 16 18.03 35.03 24.67
CA PRO A 16 16.91 34.88 25.59
C PRO A 16 16.16 33.62 25.21
N ARG A 17 15.98 32.69 26.16
CA ARG A 17 15.41 31.36 25.91
C ARG A 17 14.11 31.55 25.15
N GLU A 18 14.17 31.34 23.84
CA GLU A 18 13.04 31.63 22.97
C GLU A 18 11.93 30.67 23.38
N GLU A 19 10.90 31.21 24.04
CA GLU A 19 9.82 30.41 24.58
C GLU A 19 9.13 29.69 23.44
N MET A 20 9.25 28.37 23.45
CA MET A 20 8.70 27.57 22.39
C MET A 20 7.20 27.39 22.61
N PRO A 21 6.36 27.66 21.60
CA PRO A 21 4.92 27.52 21.77
C PRO A 21 4.56 26.07 22.08
N ALA A 22 3.50 25.87 22.86
CA ALA A 22 3.08 24.58 23.39
C ALA A 22 2.99 23.48 22.31
N TRP A 23 2.50 23.81 21.12
CA TRP A 23 2.35 22.86 20.01
C TRP A 23 3.65 22.34 19.41
N ALA A 24 4.71 23.13 19.46
CA ALA A 24 6.02 22.71 19.00
C ALA A 24 6.79 21.95 20.10
N SER A 25 6.39 22.09 21.37
CA SER A 25 7.05 21.52 22.55
C SER A 25 7.34 20.01 22.45
N PRO A 26 6.40 19.15 22.00
CA PRO A 26 6.67 17.72 21.87
C PRO A 26 7.80 17.43 20.88
N ALA A 27 7.79 18.07 19.70
CA ALA A 27 8.82 17.90 18.68
C ALA A 27 10.20 18.36 19.17
N TRP A 28 10.25 19.39 20.00
CA TRP A 28 11.50 19.84 20.62
C TRP A 28 12.03 18.93 21.72
N LYS A 29 11.14 18.44 22.60
CA LYS A 29 11.51 17.49 23.66
C LYS A 29 12.01 16.18 23.04
N LEU A 30 11.27 15.66 22.05
CA LEU A 30 11.69 14.52 21.24
C LEU A 30 12.95 14.84 20.42
N GLY A 31 13.18 16.11 20.13
CA GLY A 31 14.40 16.66 19.54
C GLY A 31 15.70 16.25 20.24
N ARG A 32 15.66 15.92 21.54
CA ARG A 32 16.79 15.31 22.26
C ARG A 32 17.22 13.98 21.65
N TRP A 33 16.24 13.18 21.26
CA TRP A 33 16.46 11.91 20.56
C TRP A 33 16.54 12.14 19.06
N PHE A 34 15.77 13.07 18.49
CA PHE A 34 15.66 13.30 17.06
C PHE A 34 16.04 14.74 16.69
N PRO A 35 17.33 15.07 16.56
CA PRO A 35 17.78 16.45 16.31
C PRO A 35 17.10 17.15 15.13
N ARG A 36 16.70 16.40 14.10
CA ARG A 36 15.92 16.91 12.95
C ARG A 36 14.59 17.53 13.40
N LEU A 37 13.86 16.89 14.31
CA LEU A 37 12.58 17.41 14.80
C LEU A 37 12.74 18.73 15.55
N ARG A 38 13.82 18.88 16.31
CA ARG A 38 14.13 20.14 17.00
C ARG A 38 14.36 21.28 16.01
N ALA A 39 15.14 21.00 14.97
CA ALA A 39 15.45 21.95 13.91
C ALA A 39 14.21 22.41 13.17
N LEU A 40 13.33 21.45 12.85
CA LEU A 40 12.08 21.70 12.16
C LEU A 40 11.09 22.46 13.02
N ALA A 41 10.95 22.09 14.30
CA ALA A 41 10.10 22.82 15.23
C ALA A 41 10.48 24.31 15.27
N ARG A 42 11.79 24.64 15.31
CA ARG A 42 12.24 26.04 15.18
C ARG A 42 11.87 26.67 13.85
N ALA A 43 12.12 25.96 12.74
CA ALA A 43 11.84 26.47 11.41
C ALA A 43 10.34 26.73 11.20
N ASP A 44 9.49 25.81 11.66
CA ASP A 44 8.04 25.91 11.61
C ASP A 44 7.54 27.08 12.46
N VAL A 45 8.00 27.21 13.71
CA VAL A 45 7.65 28.36 14.59
C VAL A 45 8.01 29.70 13.95
N LEU A 46 9.22 29.81 13.38
CA LEU A 46 9.64 31.02 12.68
C LEU A 46 8.80 31.29 11.42
N ALA A 47 8.43 30.25 10.68
CA ALA A 47 7.56 30.38 9.51
C ALA A 47 6.17 30.88 9.89
N PHE A 48 5.52 30.27 10.89
CA PHE A 48 4.20 30.72 11.37
C PHE A 48 4.24 32.14 11.94
N ARG A 49 5.29 32.50 12.69
CA ARG A 49 5.45 33.85 13.23
C ARG A 49 5.55 34.89 12.11
N LYS A 50 6.32 34.61 11.07
CA LYS A 50 6.44 35.49 9.89
C LYS A 50 5.15 35.59 9.06
N LEU A 51 4.32 34.55 9.08
CA LEU A 51 3.01 34.54 8.43
C LEU A 51 1.90 35.19 9.28
N GLY A 52 2.19 35.61 10.52
CA GLY A 52 1.18 36.17 11.43
C GLY A 52 0.20 35.13 12.00
N LEU A 53 0.51 33.84 11.89
CA LEU A 53 -0.36 32.72 12.27
C LEU A 53 -0.05 32.17 13.68
N SER A 54 0.58 32.95 14.55
CA SER A 54 1.26 32.46 15.76
C SER A 54 0.40 31.69 16.79
N PRO A 55 -0.90 32.00 17.04
CA PRO A 55 -1.66 31.26 18.05
C PRO A 55 -2.50 30.10 17.49
N TRP A 56 -2.95 30.17 16.24
CA TRP A 56 -3.94 29.24 15.68
C TRP A 56 -3.52 27.77 15.61
N PRO A 57 -2.27 27.42 15.23
CA PRO A 57 -1.84 26.03 15.16
C PRO A 57 -1.89 25.30 16.51
N ALA A 58 -1.90 26.05 17.62
CA ALA A 58 -1.76 25.46 18.94
C ALA A 58 -2.93 24.61 19.41
N TRP A 59 -4.13 24.89 18.89
CA TRP A 59 -5.37 24.30 19.37
C TRP A 59 -5.98 23.37 18.32
N ILE A 60 -5.81 23.70 17.03
CA ILE A 60 -6.44 22.97 15.93
C ILE A 60 -5.86 21.56 15.78
N ALA A 61 -4.54 21.39 15.74
CA ALA A 61 -3.94 20.08 15.51
C ALA A 61 -4.23 19.07 16.66
N PRO A 62 -4.12 19.44 17.95
CA PRO A 62 -4.55 18.57 19.05
C PRO A 62 -6.05 18.30 19.03
N ALA A 63 -6.88 19.33 18.79
CA ALA A 63 -8.33 19.17 18.79
C ALA A 63 -8.79 18.23 17.67
N LEU A 64 -8.23 18.35 16.46
CA LEU A 64 -8.52 17.44 15.36
C LEU A 64 -8.00 16.03 15.67
N GLY A 65 -6.76 15.88 16.16
CA GLY A 65 -6.21 14.58 16.51
C GLY A 65 -7.04 13.86 17.58
N ALA A 66 -7.47 14.59 18.61
CA ALA A 66 -8.37 14.08 19.64
C ALA A 66 -9.77 13.79 19.09
N ALA A 67 -10.35 14.68 18.29
CA ALA A 67 -11.67 14.48 17.69
C ALA A 67 -11.72 13.23 16.81
N PHE A 68 -10.70 13.00 15.98
CA PHE A 68 -10.62 11.78 15.17
C PHE A 68 -10.30 10.53 15.98
N GLY A 69 -9.61 10.65 17.12
CA GLY A 69 -9.40 9.54 18.04
C GLY A 69 -10.67 9.18 18.84
N ILE A 70 -11.57 10.14 19.06
CA ILE A 70 -12.83 9.95 19.82
C ILE A 70 -14.02 9.58 18.93
N LEU A 71 -14.09 10.13 17.72
CA LEU A 71 -15.19 9.94 16.77
C LEU A 71 -14.91 8.99 15.58
N PRO A 72 -14.00 7.99 15.62
CA PRO A 72 -13.65 7.18 14.45
C PRO A 72 -14.88 6.60 13.72
N GLY A 73 -15.84 6.05 14.48
CA GLY A 73 -17.04 5.40 13.93
C GLY A 73 -18.13 6.36 13.44
N PHE A 74 -18.27 7.56 14.00
CA PHE A 74 -19.42 8.43 13.72
C PHE A 74 -19.22 9.39 12.55
N VAL A 75 -17.98 9.82 12.28
CA VAL A 75 -17.72 10.89 11.30
C VAL A 75 -16.86 10.38 10.13
N THR A 76 -16.01 9.39 10.37
CA THR A 76 -14.98 8.98 9.40
C THR A 76 -15.14 7.60 8.80
N GLY A 77 -16.02 6.76 9.35
CA GLY A 77 -16.14 5.35 8.95
C GLY A 77 -14.87 4.55 9.27
N ILE A 78 -14.21 4.87 10.39
CA ILE A 78 -13.06 4.13 10.88
C ILE A 78 -13.56 3.20 11.99
N ASP A 79 -13.58 1.91 11.68
CA ASP A 79 -13.94 0.83 12.57
C ASP A 79 -12.68 0.27 13.26
N ASN A 80 -11.64 -0.05 12.48
CA ASN A 80 -10.43 -0.66 13.02
C ASN A 80 -9.23 0.27 12.91
N VAL A 81 -8.85 0.71 11.71
CA VAL A 81 -7.60 1.47 11.50
C VAL A 81 -7.81 2.70 10.63
N TYR A 82 -7.00 3.72 10.87
CA TYR A 82 -7.13 5.02 10.19
C TYR A 82 -7.06 4.98 8.65
N THR A 83 -6.56 3.89 8.06
CA THR A 83 -6.49 3.72 6.61
C THR A 83 -7.83 3.41 5.95
N GLU A 84 -8.85 3.10 6.73
CA GLU A 84 -10.24 2.93 6.27
C GLU A 84 -10.83 4.24 5.74
N SER A 85 -10.30 5.39 6.18
CA SER A 85 -10.80 6.71 5.80
C SER A 85 -9.76 7.52 5.03
N LEU A 86 -9.95 7.64 3.71
CA LEU A 86 -9.13 8.53 2.87
C LEU A 86 -9.23 10.00 3.30
N LEU A 87 -10.40 10.42 3.78
CA LEU A 87 -10.60 11.78 4.28
C LEU A 87 -9.69 12.04 5.50
N PHE A 88 -9.64 11.11 6.46
CA PHE A 88 -8.73 11.21 7.60
C PHE A 88 -7.27 11.32 7.12
N LEU A 89 -6.85 10.42 6.22
CA LEU A 89 -5.48 10.41 5.69
C LEU A 89 -5.12 11.72 4.98
N TRP A 90 -6.06 12.29 4.22
CA TRP A 90 -5.87 13.54 3.52
C TRP A 90 -5.70 14.73 4.49
N ILE A 91 -6.52 14.80 5.54
CA ILE A 91 -6.42 15.82 6.59
C ILE A 91 -5.09 15.67 7.35
N ALA A 92 -4.78 14.45 7.78
CA ALA A 92 -3.54 14.10 8.49
C ALA A 92 -2.31 14.52 7.66
N MET A 93 -2.25 14.11 6.40
CA MET A 93 -1.19 14.48 5.47
C MET A 93 -1.10 16.00 5.31
N THR A 94 -2.22 16.69 5.14
CA THR A 94 -2.25 18.16 5.01
C THR A 94 -1.63 18.85 6.21
N ILE A 95 -2.00 18.45 7.43
CA ILE A 95 -1.43 18.96 8.69
C ILE A 95 0.08 18.72 8.73
N GLY A 96 0.53 17.52 8.34
CA GLY A 96 1.94 17.14 8.32
C GLY A 96 2.78 17.96 7.34
N PHE A 97 2.28 18.20 6.12
CA PHE A 97 2.96 19.01 5.11
C PHE A 97 2.94 20.51 5.41
N LEU A 98 1.92 21.01 6.11
CA LEU A 98 1.89 22.36 6.68
C LEU A 98 3.04 22.55 7.67
N ALA A 99 3.15 21.66 8.66
CA ALA A 99 4.26 21.66 9.61
C ALA A 99 4.47 20.26 10.22
N PRO A 100 5.65 19.63 10.00
CA PRO A 100 5.94 18.30 10.53
C PRO A 100 5.77 18.18 12.05
N SER A 101 6.03 19.26 12.81
CA SER A 101 5.80 19.24 14.27
C SER A 101 4.31 19.24 14.65
N LEU A 102 3.42 19.82 13.83
CA LEU A 102 1.97 19.65 14.00
C LEU A 102 1.55 18.23 13.68
N GLY A 103 2.16 17.62 12.66
CA GLY A 103 1.96 16.20 12.34
C GLY A 103 2.27 15.30 13.54
N LEU A 104 3.39 15.53 14.22
CA LEU A 104 3.76 14.79 15.43
C LEU A 104 2.75 14.98 16.57
N LEU A 105 2.33 16.23 16.80
CA LEU A 105 1.37 16.57 17.83
C LEU A 105 0.01 15.89 17.57
N PHE A 106 -0.43 15.85 16.32
CA PHE A 106 -1.65 15.16 15.90
C PHE A 106 -1.55 13.65 16.17
N VAL A 107 -0.44 12.99 15.81
CA VAL A 107 -0.26 11.54 16.09
C VAL A 107 -0.27 11.27 17.60
N LEU A 108 0.42 12.10 18.38
CA LEU A 108 0.45 11.98 19.86
C LEU A 108 -0.91 12.26 20.50
N ALA A 109 -1.76 13.07 19.87
CA ALA A 109 -3.12 13.30 20.31
C ALA A 109 -4.04 12.15 19.90
N TYR A 110 -3.93 11.63 18.69
CA TYR A 110 -4.75 10.54 18.16
C TYR A 110 -4.49 9.20 18.87
N ALA A 111 -3.23 8.80 19.04
CA ALA A 111 -2.86 7.47 19.52
C ALA A 111 -3.45 7.09 20.89
N PRO A 112 -3.43 7.94 21.94
CA PRO A 112 -4.02 7.59 23.23
C PRO A 112 -5.53 7.33 23.18
N PHE A 113 -6.27 8.07 22.36
CA PHE A 113 -7.72 7.86 22.22
C PHE A 113 -7.99 6.59 21.42
N ASP A 114 -7.30 6.38 20.29
CA ASP A 114 -7.42 5.14 19.52
C ASP A 114 -7.11 3.90 20.37
N LEU A 115 -6.07 3.96 21.21
CA LEU A 115 -5.73 2.91 22.17
C LEU A 115 -6.84 2.68 23.21
N LEU A 116 -7.44 3.76 23.74
CA LEU A 116 -8.51 3.66 24.74
C LEU A 116 -9.74 2.94 24.17
N PHE A 117 -10.12 3.25 22.93
CA PHE A 117 -11.25 2.61 22.24
C PHE A 117 -10.93 1.20 21.73
N SER A 118 -9.64 0.87 21.57
CA SER A 118 -9.21 -0.47 21.16
C SER A 118 -9.17 -1.48 22.32
N LEU A 119 -9.46 -1.08 23.56
CA LEU A 119 -9.46 -2.01 24.70
C LEU A 119 -10.79 -2.77 24.82
N PRO A 120 -10.78 -4.07 25.18
CA PRO A 120 -9.63 -4.88 25.58
C PRO A 120 -8.96 -5.62 24.40
N CYS A 121 -7.73 -5.23 24.06
CA CYS A 121 -6.92 -5.89 23.03
C CYS A 121 -5.74 -6.64 23.70
N PRO A 122 -5.34 -7.84 23.22
CA PRO A 122 -4.17 -8.53 23.72
C PRO A 122 -2.89 -7.70 23.57
N ALA A 123 -1.86 -7.97 24.39
CA ALA A 123 -0.61 -7.21 24.40
C ALA A 123 0.10 -7.17 23.04
N LEU A 124 -0.01 -8.24 22.23
CA LEU A 124 0.52 -8.26 20.87
C LEU A 124 -0.28 -7.34 19.94
N GLY A 125 -1.61 -7.28 20.06
CA GLY A 125 -2.42 -6.33 19.28
C GLY A 125 -2.08 -4.85 19.59
N LEU A 126 -1.71 -4.54 20.85
CA LEU A 126 -1.15 -3.22 21.19
C LEU A 126 0.15 -2.91 20.44
N ALA A 127 1.03 -3.90 20.28
CA ALA A 127 2.25 -3.74 19.48
C ALA A 127 1.93 -3.48 18.00
N GLY A 128 0.89 -4.14 17.47
CA GLY A 128 0.36 -3.87 16.13
C GLY A 128 -0.11 -2.42 15.98
N ARG A 129 -0.83 -1.90 16.97
CA ARG A 129 -1.27 -0.49 17.02
C ARG A 129 -0.10 0.51 17.07
N LEU A 130 0.96 0.19 17.80
CA LEU A 130 2.16 1.03 17.79
C LEU A 130 2.81 1.10 16.40
N ILE A 131 2.77 0.01 15.64
CA ILE A 131 3.21 0.00 14.24
C ILE A 131 2.32 0.92 13.41
N SER A 132 0.99 0.86 13.56
CA SER A 132 0.08 1.74 12.83
C SER A 132 0.33 3.22 13.12
N TYR A 133 0.53 3.62 14.38
CA TYR A 133 0.84 5.01 14.72
C TYR A 133 2.19 5.46 14.16
N TRP A 134 3.18 4.55 14.12
CA TRP A 134 4.45 4.83 13.47
C TRP A 134 4.29 5.03 11.97
N LEU A 135 3.46 4.23 11.30
CA LEU A 135 3.13 4.41 9.88
C LEU A 135 2.45 5.75 9.62
N LEU A 136 1.50 6.15 10.46
CA LEU A 136 0.86 7.46 10.37
C LEU A 136 1.89 8.59 10.55
N TRP A 137 2.81 8.43 11.51
CA TRP A 137 3.92 9.36 11.71
C TRP A 137 4.86 9.45 10.49
N LEU A 138 5.12 8.36 9.78
CA LEU A 138 5.91 8.42 8.54
C LEU A 138 5.23 9.34 7.51
N LEU A 139 3.91 9.21 7.33
CA LEU A 139 3.14 10.02 6.39
C LEU A 139 3.13 11.50 6.77
N MET A 140 2.87 11.81 8.05
CA MET A 140 2.67 13.19 8.53
C MET A 140 3.97 13.91 8.90
N GLY A 141 4.99 13.17 9.28
CA GLY A 141 6.25 13.70 9.77
C GLY A 141 7.39 13.44 8.80
N GLU A 142 7.84 12.20 8.73
CA GLU A 142 9.10 11.85 8.09
C GLU A 142 9.13 12.17 6.58
N ILE A 143 8.02 11.95 5.87
CA ILE A 143 7.92 12.25 4.43
C ILE A 143 8.03 13.77 4.17
N PRO A 144 7.22 14.65 4.77
CA PRO A 144 7.39 16.10 4.66
C PRO A 144 8.79 16.60 5.01
N VAL A 145 9.39 16.05 6.08
CA VAL A 145 10.75 16.39 6.51
C VAL A 145 11.77 16.03 5.43
N SER A 146 11.67 14.82 4.89
CA SER A 146 12.57 14.32 3.86
C SER A 146 12.47 15.15 2.58
N ALA A 147 11.25 15.49 2.16
CA ALA A 147 11.01 16.33 0.99
C ALA A 147 11.65 17.72 1.14
N ARG A 148 11.41 18.41 2.27
CA ARG A 148 11.99 19.74 2.54
C ARG A 148 13.52 19.72 2.61
N THR A 149 14.08 18.67 3.23
CA THR A 149 15.54 18.50 3.33
C THR A 149 16.15 18.28 1.94
N PHE A 150 15.49 17.47 1.11
CA PHE A 150 15.93 17.18 -0.24
C PHE A 150 15.89 18.42 -1.14
N THR A 151 14.79 19.20 -1.11
CA THR A 151 14.65 20.48 -1.82
C THR A 151 15.87 21.37 -1.60
N ARG A 152 16.32 21.48 -0.35
CA ARG A 152 17.47 22.32 0.03
C ARG A 152 18.78 21.73 -0.46
N SER A 153 18.98 20.42 -0.28
CA SER A 153 20.22 19.74 -0.66
C SER A 153 20.48 19.83 -2.17
N VAL A 154 19.46 19.55 -2.99
CA VAL A 154 19.52 19.61 -4.45
C VAL A 154 19.66 21.05 -4.89
N GLY A 155 18.84 21.96 -4.35
CA GLY A 155 18.83 23.34 -4.82
C GLY A 155 20.12 24.11 -4.53
N VAL A 156 20.77 23.83 -3.39
CA VAL A 156 22.08 24.41 -3.07
C VAL A 156 23.19 23.85 -3.96
N ARG A 157 23.27 22.52 -4.12
CA ARG A 157 24.32 21.88 -4.94
C ARG A 157 24.20 22.26 -6.40
N LEU A 158 22.99 22.17 -6.96
CA LEU A 158 22.76 22.46 -8.38
C LEU A 158 22.88 23.95 -8.66
N GLY A 159 22.40 24.82 -7.75
CA GLY A 159 22.57 26.26 -7.87
C GLY A 159 24.04 26.69 -7.86
N ALA A 160 24.87 26.04 -7.04
CA ALA A 160 26.31 26.26 -7.03
C ALA A 160 26.97 25.74 -8.33
N ARG A 161 26.61 24.53 -8.77
CA ARG A 161 27.17 23.91 -9.99
C ARG A 161 26.83 24.67 -11.27
N LEU A 162 25.59 25.14 -11.40
CA LEU A 162 25.11 25.89 -12.56
C LEU A 162 25.43 27.39 -12.49
N ARG A 163 26.03 27.86 -11.38
CA ARG A 163 26.21 29.31 -11.08
C ARG A 163 24.90 30.12 -11.19
N ALA A 164 23.75 29.45 -11.03
CA ALA A 164 22.41 29.99 -11.20
C ALA A 164 21.57 29.69 -9.95
N PRO A 165 21.69 30.47 -8.86
CA PRO A 165 21.06 30.14 -7.58
C PRO A 165 19.53 30.14 -7.64
N ARG A 166 18.92 30.89 -8.57
CA ARG A 166 17.46 30.86 -8.81
C ARG A 166 17.04 29.55 -9.49
N ALA A 167 17.74 29.15 -10.55
CA ALA A 167 17.47 27.89 -11.24
C ALA A 167 17.66 26.69 -10.29
N GLY A 168 18.75 26.70 -9.50
CA GLY A 168 18.98 25.69 -8.47
C GLY A 168 17.81 25.59 -7.49
N LYS A 169 17.28 26.71 -6.98
CA LYS A 169 16.10 26.71 -6.11
C LYS A 169 14.88 26.07 -6.78
N VAL A 170 14.55 26.46 -8.01
CA VAL A 170 13.39 25.91 -8.74
C VAL A 170 13.55 24.40 -8.92
N VAL A 171 14.71 23.93 -9.37
CA VAL A 171 14.97 22.49 -9.51
C VAL A 171 14.88 21.78 -8.17
N GLY A 172 15.38 22.39 -7.09
CA GLY A 172 15.22 21.86 -5.74
C GLY A 172 13.76 21.69 -5.35
N VAL A 173 12.91 22.69 -5.58
CA VAL A 173 11.47 22.64 -5.24
C VAL A 173 10.77 21.52 -6.00
N LEU A 174 11.01 21.43 -7.32
CA LEU A 174 10.43 20.37 -8.14
C LEU A 174 10.91 18.97 -7.70
N ALA A 175 12.21 18.83 -7.41
CA ALA A 175 12.79 17.58 -6.95
C ALA A 175 12.24 17.15 -5.57
N GLY A 176 12.04 18.09 -4.65
CA GLY A 176 11.43 17.81 -3.35
C GLY A 176 9.97 17.40 -3.44
N ALA A 177 9.19 18.05 -4.30
CA ALA A 177 7.80 17.67 -4.54
C ALA A 177 7.68 16.30 -5.21
N ALA A 178 8.52 16.01 -6.20
CA ALA A 178 8.61 14.69 -6.81
C ALA A 178 8.98 13.61 -5.77
N LEU A 179 9.94 13.90 -4.89
CA LEU A 179 10.30 13.01 -3.79
C LEU A 179 9.11 12.79 -2.86
N ALA A 180 8.38 13.84 -2.46
CA ALA A 180 7.20 13.71 -1.60
C ALA A 180 6.16 12.76 -2.22
N GLY A 181 5.81 12.95 -3.50
CA GLY A 181 4.88 12.08 -4.21
C GLY A 181 5.37 10.63 -4.29
N ALA A 182 6.66 10.42 -4.58
CA ALA A 182 7.26 9.10 -4.60
C ALA A 182 7.21 8.41 -3.23
N LEU A 183 7.59 9.10 -2.15
CA LEU A 183 7.56 8.54 -0.80
C LEU A 183 6.12 8.22 -0.34
N VAL A 184 5.14 9.10 -0.62
CA VAL A 184 3.73 8.84 -0.29
C VAL A 184 3.20 7.65 -1.08
N ARG A 185 3.50 7.55 -2.37
CA ARG A 185 3.12 6.39 -3.18
C ARG A 185 3.70 5.10 -2.62
N ILE A 186 4.96 5.15 -2.22
CA ILE A 186 5.61 3.97 -1.63
C ILE A 186 4.94 3.62 -0.31
N TRP A 187 4.57 4.64 0.47
CA TRP A 187 3.82 4.46 1.70
C TRP A 187 2.45 3.82 1.48
N THR A 188 1.68 4.22 0.45
CA THR A 188 0.36 3.64 0.16
C THR A 188 0.44 2.17 -0.23
N HIS A 189 1.52 1.73 -0.88
CA HIS A 189 1.73 0.31 -1.21
C HIS A 189 2.28 -0.51 -0.03
N ALA A 190 3.10 0.08 0.84
CA ALA A 190 3.70 -0.65 1.97
C ALA A 190 2.71 -0.84 3.13
N THR A 191 1.91 0.18 3.39
CA THR A 191 1.06 0.29 4.59
C THR A 191 0.08 -0.87 4.74
N PRO A 192 -0.63 -1.34 3.70
CA PRO A 192 -1.51 -2.52 3.82
C PRO A 192 -0.83 -3.75 4.43
N MET A 193 0.38 -4.08 3.95
CA MET A 193 1.12 -5.24 4.46
C MET A 193 1.65 -5.00 5.88
N LEU A 194 2.09 -3.77 6.16
CA LEU A 194 2.62 -3.38 7.47
C LEU A 194 1.55 -3.17 8.53
N LEU A 195 0.28 -3.05 8.14
CA LEU A 195 -0.86 -3.02 9.05
C LEU A 195 -1.37 -4.41 9.42
N ARG A 196 -0.98 -5.47 8.71
CA ARG A 196 -1.38 -6.85 9.03
C ARG A 196 -1.15 -7.24 10.51
N PRO A 197 -0.03 -6.87 11.18
CA PRO A 197 0.14 -7.11 12.62
C PRO A 197 -0.99 -6.55 13.49
N VAL A 198 -1.66 -5.46 13.09
CA VAL A 198 -2.80 -4.90 13.85
C VAL A 198 -3.93 -5.90 13.98
N PHE A 199 -4.18 -6.69 12.94
CA PHE A 199 -5.26 -7.67 12.90
C PHE A 199 -4.79 -9.02 13.43
N VAL A 200 -3.74 -9.58 12.83
CA VAL A 200 -3.28 -10.95 13.13
C VAL A 200 -2.85 -11.09 14.58
N TRP A 201 -2.20 -10.09 15.17
CA TRP A 201 -1.80 -10.14 16.57
C TRP A 201 -2.94 -9.84 17.55
N ALA A 202 -4.03 -9.25 17.07
CA ALA A 202 -5.28 -9.13 17.80
C ALA A 202 -6.15 -10.40 17.68
N GLY A 203 -5.75 -11.37 16.84
CA GLY A 203 -6.53 -12.57 16.57
C GLY A 203 -7.70 -12.34 15.62
N THR A 204 -7.65 -11.28 14.81
CA THR A 204 -8.66 -10.96 13.80
C THR A 204 -8.08 -11.09 12.39
N ASP A 205 -8.96 -11.32 11.42
CA ASP A 205 -8.57 -11.32 10.01
C ASP A 205 -8.34 -9.90 9.51
N PRO A 206 -7.37 -9.68 8.60
CA PRO A 206 -7.17 -8.39 7.96
C PRO A 206 -8.43 -7.89 7.25
N ASP A 207 -8.88 -6.68 7.59
CA ASP A 207 -10.07 -6.08 6.99
C ASP A 207 -9.76 -5.49 5.61
N VAL A 208 -10.59 -5.82 4.61
CA VAL A 208 -10.51 -5.24 3.26
C VAL A 208 -10.71 -3.72 3.31
N ARG A 209 -11.58 -3.22 4.20
CA ARG A 209 -11.82 -1.77 4.36
C ARG A 209 -10.54 -1.02 4.73
N ALA A 210 -9.64 -1.65 5.47
CA ALA A 210 -8.37 -1.06 5.87
C ALA A 210 -7.35 -0.92 4.74
N ILE A 211 -7.53 -1.68 3.66
CA ILE A 211 -6.55 -1.84 2.58
C ILE A 211 -7.05 -1.24 1.28
N ALA A 212 -8.32 -1.48 0.93
CA ALA A 212 -8.93 -1.09 -0.34
C ALA A 212 -8.79 0.41 -0.67
N PRO A 213 -8.99 1.36 0.28
CA PRO A 213 -8.86 2.77 -0.04
C PRO A 213 -7.44 3.14 -0.48
N LEU A 214 -6.41 2.52 0.13
CA LEU A 214 -5.03 2.74 -0.27
C LEU A 214 -4.71 2.12 -1.63
N GLN A 215 -5.22 0.93 -1.94
CA GLN A 215 -4.94 0.25 -3.21
C GLN A 215 -5.67 0.89 -4.39
N GLN A 216 -6.95 1.24 -4.22
CA GLN A 216 -7.81 1.73 -5.31
C GLN A 216 -7.64 3.23 -5.55
N HIS A 217 -7.31 3.98 -4.50
CA HIS A 217 -7.37 5.44 -4.52
C HIS A 217 -6.07 6.12 -4.05
N TYR A 218 -4.92 5.44 -4.11
CA TYR A 218 -3.62 6.02 -3.69
C TYR A 218 -3.31 7.39 -4.32
N TRP A 219 -3.78 7.65 -5.55
CA TRP A 219 -3.54 8.92 -6.24
C TRP A 219 -4.16 10.12 -5.53
N TRP A 220 -5.24 9.92 -4.75
CA TRP A 220 -5.84 10.94 -3.89
C TRP A 220 -4.92 11.39 -2.75
N LEU A 221 -3.88 10.61 -2.42
CA LEU A 221 -2.86 10.99 -1.45
C LEU A 221 -1.60 11.52 -2.14
N VAL A 222 -1.19 10.89 -3.25
CA VAL A 222 0.03 11.26 -3.97
C VAL A 222 -0.07 12.66 -4.58
N LEU A 223 -1.15 12.98 -5.30
CA LEU A 223 -1.27 14.29 -5.96
C LEU A 223 -1.32 15.45 -4.95
N PRO A 224 -2.10 15.38 -3.86
CA PRO A 224 -2.08 16.42 -2.85
C PRO A 224 -0.74 16.50 -2.11
N ALA A 225 -0.04 15.38 -1.86
CA ALA A 225 1.31 15.43 -1.28
C ALA A 225 2.28 16.25 -2.15
N VAL A 226 2.26 16.05 -3.47
CA VAL A 226 3.05 16.84 -4.42
C VAL A 226 2.65 18.32 -4.36
N ALA A 227 1.35 18.62 -4.43
CA ALA A 227 0.85 19.99 -4.39
C ALA A 227 1.21 20.71 -3.07
N LEU A 228 1.05 20.04 -1.93
CA LEU A 228 1.39 20.56 -0.61
C LEU A 228 2.91 20.75 -0.44
N ALA A 229 3.73 19.85 -0.97
CA ALA A 229 5.19 20.00 -0.98
C ALA A 229 5.64 21.21 -1.81
N LEU A 230 5.01 21.43 -2.98
CA LEU A 230 5.24 22.62 -3.80
C LEU A 230 4.83 23.90 -3.05
N ALA A 231 3.61 23.93 -2.50
CA ALA A 231 3.08 25.08 -1.76
C ALA A 231 3.97 25.41 -0.55
N GLY A 232 4.32 24.42 0.27
CA GLY A 232 5.21 24.59 1.41
C GLY A 232 6.58 25.14 1.01
N SER A 233 7.15 24.64 -0.09
CA SER A 233 8.44 25.12 -0.60
C SER A 233 8.37 26.56 -1.14
N LEU A 234 7.25 26.95 -1.77
CA LEU A 234 7.01 28.33 -2.22
C LEU A 234 6.85 29.29 -1.03
N VAL A 235 6.16 28.86 0.02
CA VAL A 235 6.04 29.63 1.28
C VAL A 235 7.43 29.81 1.90
N GLU A 236 8.23 28.76 2.03
CA GLU A 236 9.61 28.85 2.53
C GLU A 236 10.47 29.80 1.70
N TRP A 237 10.26 29.83 0.38
CA TRP A 237 10.96 30.77 -0.50
C TRP A 237 10.57 32.23 -0.20
N ARG A 238 9.27 32.53 -0.04
CA ARG A 238 8.79 33.89 0.26
C ARG A 238 9.19 34.37 1.66
N VAL A 239 9.06 33.49 2.66
CA VAL A 239 9.30 33.80 4.07
C VAL A 239 10.79 34.01 4.38
N GLY A 240 11.67 33.61 3.46
CA GLY A 240 13.11 33.73 3.60
C GLY A 240 13.69 32.63 4.50
N ARG A 241 14.84 32.08 4.09
CA ARG A 241 15.46 30.86 4.65
C ARG A 241 15.68 30.96 6.17
N ALA A 242 14.76 30.42 6.96
CA ALA A 242 14.99 30.17 8.37
C ALA A 242 15.67 28.80 8.56
N GLY A 243 16.94 28.82 8.97
CA GLY A 243 17.39 27.97 10.08
C GLY A 243 17.75 26.49 9.87
N LEU A 244 17.69 25.87 8.68
CA LEU A 244 18.17 24.46 8.55
C LEU A 244 19.58 24.29 7.95
N ALA A 245 20.31 25.38 7.69
CA ALA A 245 21.69 25.27 7.21
C ALA A 245 22.60 24.83 8.36
N GLY A 246 23.29 23.69 8.21
CA GLY A 246 24.37 23.30 9.12
C GLY A 246 24.05 22.22 10.14
N PHE A 247 22.92 21.50 10.03
CA PHE A 247 22.70 20.34 10.92
C PHE A 247 23.68 19.21 10.61
N GLN A 248 24.76 19.17 11.40
CA GLN A 248 25.52 17.96 11.60
C GLN A 248 24.68 17.01 12.42
N GLN A 249 24.32 15.89 11.83
CA GLN A 249 23.68 14.81 12.57
C GLN A 249 24.77 14.11 13.37
N GLU A 250 24.53 13.95 14.66
CA GLU A 250 25.33 13.04 15.46
C GLU A 250 25.07 11.60 15.01
N PRO A 251 26.10 10.74 14.96
CA PRO A 251 25.90 9.31 14.74
C PRO A 251 24.87 8.77 15.74
N PRO A 252 23.96 7.88 15.32
CA PRO A 252 23.15 7.14 16.29
C PRO A 252 24.09 6.34 17.21
N GLY A 253 23.86 6.41 18.52
CA GLY A 253 24.49 5.49 19.46
C GLY A 253 24.02 4.05 19.20
N ILE A 254 24.81 3.06 19.62
CA ILE A 254 24.51 1.62 19.44
C ILE A 254 23.09 1.28 19.94
N ALA A 255 22.71 1.77 21.12
CA ALA A 255 21.39 1.54 21.70
C ALA A 255 20.25 1.94 20.75
N ARG A 256 20.41 3.07 20.04
CA ARG A 256 19.43 3.57 19.09
C ARG A 256 19.31 2.67 17.86
N THR A 257 20.45 2.19 17.35
CA THR A 257 20.48 1.23 16.24
C THR A 257 19.76 -0.05 16.63
N VAL A 258 20.02 -0.58 17.84
CA VAL A 258 19.34 -1.78 18.36
C VAL A 258 17.83 -1.57 18.45
N VAL A 259 17.37 -0.45 19.03
CA VAL A 259 15.94 -0.12 19.11
C VAL A 259 15.29 -0.07 17.72
N TYR A 260 15.97 0.53 16.73
CA TYR A 260 15.45 0.57 15.37
C TYR A 260 15.40 -0.79 14.69
N SER A 261 16.41 -1.63 14.89
CA SER A 261 16.40 -3.00 14.39
C SER A 261 15.29 -3.84 15.04
N LEU A 262 15.02 -3.64 16.34
CA LEU A 262 13.92 -4.32 17.02
C LEU A 262 12.54 -3.84 16.52
N LEU A 263 12.32 -2.53 16.43
CA LEU A 263 11.08 -1.97 15.87
C LEU A 263 10.85 -2.43 14.42
N MET A 264 11.93 -2.58 13.67
CA MET A 264 11.89 -3.12 12.32
C MET A 264 11.46 -4.59 12.34
N VAL A 265 12.12 -5.47 13.10
CA VAL A 265 11.73 -6.89 13.19
C VAL A 265 10.28 -7.04 13.66
N LEU A 266 9.85 -6.21 14.62
CA LEU A 266 8.45 -6.17 15.05
C LEU A 266 7.51 -5.74 13.92
N GLY A 267 7.83 -4.69 13.17
CA GLY A 267 7.06 -4.26 11.99
C GLY A 267 6.92 -5.35 10.93
N LEU A 268 7.92 -6.23 10.81
CA LEU A 268 7.90 -7.37 9.90
C LEU A 268 7.17 -8.59 10.45
N GLY A 269 6.89 -8.64 11.76
CA GLY A 269 6.41 -9.85 12.42
C GLY A 269 5.05 -10.33 11.92
N GLY A 270 4.22 -9.46 11.32
CA GLY A 270 2.99 -9.86 10.65
C GLY A 270 3.19 -10.54 9.29
N MET A 271 4.40 -10.52 8.74
CA MET A 271 4.79 -11.25 7.52
C MET A 271 5.67 -12.46 7.82
N ILE A 272 6.14 -12.60 9.07
CA ILE A 272 6.91 -13.76 9.50
C ILE A 272 5.92 -14.85 9.83
N SER A 273 5.71 -15.75 8.88
CA SER A 273 4.85 -16.92 9.06
C SER A 273 5.63 -18.11 9.63
N GLU A 274 6.91 -18.23 9.28
CA GLU A 274 7.72 -19.41 9.56
C GLU A 274 9.11 -19.03 10.09
N ALA A 275 9.77 -19.99 10.76
CA ALA A 275 11.12 -19.78 11.31
C ALA A 275 12.15 -19.41 10.23
N VAL A 276 11.96 -19.91 9.00
CA VAL A 276 12.80 -19.59 7.84
C VAL A 276 12.80 -18.08 7.54
N ASP A 277 11.67 -17.40 7.71
CA ASP A 277 11.54 -15.98 7.42
C ASP A 277 12.43 -15.15 8.36
N VAL A 278 12.45 -15.53 9.65
CA VAL A 278 13.30 -14.93 10.68
C VAL A 278 14.78 -15.11 10.33
N VAL A 279 15.17 -16.32 9.92
CA VAL A 279 16.57 -16.64 9.58
C VAL A 279 17.06 -15.77 8.42
N PHE A 280 16.29 -15.64 7.35
CA PHE A 280 16.68 -14.82 6.19
C PHE A 280 16.78 -13.33 6.53
N LEU A 281 15.82 -12.79 7.30
CA LEU A 281 15.86 -11.38 7.71
C LEU A 281 17.00 -11.09 8.68
N ALA A 282 17.23 -11.97 9.67
CA ALA A 282 18.34 -11.86 10.60
C ALA A 282 19.69 -11.95 9.87
N ALA A 283 19.84 -12.89 8.93
CA ALA A 283 21.04 -13.02 8.11
C ALA A 283 21.29 -11.75 7.29
N ALA A 284 20.27 -11.19 6.63
CA ALA A 284 20.40 -9.94 5.88
C ALA A 284 20.82 -8.76 6.77
N LEU A 285 20.25 -8.66 7.97
CA LEU A 285 20.62 -7.63 8.94
C LEU A 285 22.05 -7.77 9.46
N LEU A 286 22.51 -8.99 9.72
CA LEU A 286 23.88 -9.27 10.15
C LEU A 286 24.91 -9.02 9.02
N LEU A 287 24.53 -9.31 7.77
CA LEU A 287 25.37 -9.11 6.60
C LEU A 287 25.40 -7.64 6.14
N ALA A 288 24.37 -6.84 6.40
CA ALA A 288 24.29 -5.45 5.96
C ALA A 288 25.52 -4.60 6.36
N PRO A 289 26.01 -4.60 7.63
CA PRO A 289 27.23 -3.89 7.99
C PRO A 289 28.47 -4.34 7.21
N VAL A 290 28.58 -5.64 6.92
CA VAL A 290 29.69 -6.21 6.14
C VAL A 290 29.62 -5.71 4.70
N VAL A 291 28.45 -5.79 4.07
CA VAL A 291 28.22 -5.29 2.71
C VAL A 291 28.52 -3.79 2.61
N ALA A 292 28.07 -3.00 3.59
CA ALA A 292 28.37 -1.57 3.65
C ALA A 292 29.88 -1.29 3.82
N ALA A 293 30.59 -2.09 4.61
CA ALA A 293 32.03 -1.97 4.78
C ALA A 293 32.79 -2.35 3.51
N VAL A 294 32.37 -3.40 2.82
CA VAL A 294 32.93 -3.84 1.53
C VAL A 294 32.70 -2.77 0.47
N SER A 295 31.47 -2.26 0.33
CA SER A 295 31.16 -1.22 -0.67
C SER A 295 31.97 0.06 -0.44
N ALA A 296 32.24 0.42 0.81
CA ALA A 296 33.11 1.55 1.15
C ALA A 296 34.58 1.32 0.76
N ARG A 297 35.06 0.07 0.76
CA ARG A 297 36.46 -0.29 0.40
C ARG A 297 36.71 -0.36 -1.10
N LEU A 298 35.67 -0.51 -1.94
CA LEU A 298 35.79 -0.53 -3.40
C LEU A 298 36.05 0.89 -3.93
N GLY A 299 37.31 1.33 -3.87
CA GLY A 299 37.73 2.74 -4.05
C GLY A 299 37.15 3.53 -5.23
N PRO A 300 37.02 2.99 -6.45
CA PRO A 300 36.36 3.70 -7.56
C PRO A 300 34.85 3.86 -7.34
N ILE A 301 34.18 2.77 -6.95
CA ILE A 301 32.72 2.73 -6.73
C ILE A 301 32.34 3.61 -5.54
N SER A 302 33.12 3.57 -4.45
CA SER A 302 32.83 4.33 -3.25
C SER A 302 32.96 5.84 -3.48
N ARG A 303 33.94 6.28 -4.28
CA ARG A 303 34.09 7.68 -4.70
C ARG A 303 32.91 8.13 -5.57
N TRP A 304 32.48 7.30 -6.52
CA TRP A 304 31.33 7.59 -7.37
C TRP A 304 30.03 7.68 -6.55
N LEU A 305 29.74 6.69 -5.70
CA LEU A 305 28.55 6.70 -4.84
C LEU A 305 28.57 7.85 -3.82
N ALA A 306 29.74 8.22 -3.29
CA ALA A 306 29.86 9.36 -2.38
C ALA A 306 29.51 10.70 -3.05
N ALA A 307 29.71 10.84 -4.36
CA ALA A 307 29.33 12.04 -5.12
C ALA A 307 27.80 12.18 -5.26
N ILE A 308 27.07 11.07 -5.21
CA ILE A 308 25.61 11.04 -5.34
C ILE A 308 24.97 11.47 -4.00
N PRO A 309 23.98 12.40 -3.99
CA PRO A 309 23.18 12.69 -2.80
C PRO A 309 22.60 11.42 -2.18
N VAL A 310 22.55 11.36 -0.85
CA VAL A 310 22.11 10.15 -0.12
C VAL A 310 20.66 9.80 -0.47
N GLU A 311 19.84 10.81 -0.75
CA GLU A 311 18.44 10.69 -1.13
C GLU A 311 18.30 10.09 -2.53
N ILE A 312 19.19 10.41 -3.48
CA ILE A 312 19.20 9.77 -4.80
C ILE A 312 19.68 8.32 -4.66
N ARG A 313 20.70 8.06 -3.83
CA ARG A 313 21.12 6.69 -3.52
C ARG A 313 20.01 5.87 -2.89
N PHE A 314 19.18 6.51 -2.05
CA PHE A 314 18.01 5.90 -1.45
C PHE A 314 16.98 5.52 -2.52
N LEU A 315 16.61 6.44 -3.41
CA LEU A 315 15.70 6.16 -4.53
C LEU A 315 16.24 5.06 -5.45
N LEU A 316 17.54 5.06 -5.72
CA LEU A 316 18.19 4.01 -6.51
C LEU A 316 18.16 2.67 -5.78
N GLY A 317 18.37 2.65 -4.46
CA GLY A 317 18.25 1.45 -3.64
C GLY A 317 16.85 0.88 -3.68
N PHE A 318 15.83 1.73 -3.64
CA PHE A 318 14.45 1.32 -3.82
C PHE A 318 14.22 0.70 -5.20
N LEU A 319 14.60 1.40 -6.28
CA LEU A 319 14.44 0.90 -7.65
C LEU A 319 15.14 -0.45 -7.84
N LEU A 320 16.38 -0.58 -7.38
CA LEU A 320 17.13 -1.83 -7.48
C LEU A 320 16.51 -2.95 -6.64
N SER A 321 16.04 -2.64 -5.43
CA SER A 321 15.33 -3.61 -4.59
C SER A 321 14.06 -4.12 -5.29
N TYR A 322 13.30 -3.24 -5.94
CA TYR A 322 12.13 -3.61 -6.73
C TYR A 322 12.45 -4.52 -7.92
N LEU A 323 13.50 -4.15 -8.68
CA LEU A 323 13.93 -4.93 -9.84
C LEU A 323 14.44 -6.31 -9.44
N VAL A 324 15.07 -6.42 -8.27
CA VAL A 324 15.61 -7.69 -7.74
C VAL A 324 14.53 -8.53 -7.04
N ALA A 325 13.61 -7.92 -6.31
CA ALA A 325 12.50 -8.62 -5.66
C ALA A 325 11.56 -9.28 -6.68
N GLY A 326 11.45 -8.72 -7.89
CA GLY A 326 10.59 -9.25 -8.94
C GLY A 326 10.88 -10.69 -9.38
N PRO A 327 12.11 -10.96 -9.85
CA PRO A 327 12.53 -12.32 -10.14
C PRO A 327 12.41 -13.23 -8.92
N ALA A 328 12.70 -12.74 -7.71
CA ALA A 328 12.52 -13.55 -6.50
C ALA A 328 11.04 -13.95 -6.31
N VAL A 329 10.09 -13.04 -6.49
CA VAL A 329 8.65 -13.35 -6.45
C VAL A 329 8.27 -14.39 -7.50
N LEU A 330 8.74 -14.24 -8.74
CA LEU A 330 8.42 -15.17 -9.83
C LEU A 330 9.06 -16.56 -9.66
N LEU A 331 10.29 -16.62 -9.17
CA LEU A 331 11.01 -17.89 -8.97
C LEU A 331 10.42 -18.68 -7.81
N PHE A 332 9.94 -17.99 -6.77
CA PHE A 332 9.39 -18.60 -5.58
C PHE A 332 7.86 -18.54 -5.55
N SER A 333 7.18 -18.35 -6.69
CA SER A 333 5.71 -18.36 -6.73
C SER A 333 5.08 -19.77 -6.87
N GLY A 334 5.88 -20.85 -6.90
CA GLY A 334 5.37 -22.24 -6.99
C GLY A 334 4.71 -22.75 -5.69
N GLU A 335 4.25 -24.00 -5.69
CA GLU A 335 3.69 -24.69 -4.50
C GLU A 335 4.77 -25.02 -3.44
N SER A 336 6.03 -25.08 -3.84
CA SER A 336 7.17 -25.49 -3.00
C SER A 336 7.78 -24.34 -2.18
N ARG A 337 6.97 -23.39 -1.71
CA ARG A 337 7.48 -22.26 -0.92
C ARG A 337 7.68 -22.70 0.54
N PRO A 338 8.78 -22.30 1.18
CA PRO A 338 9.00 -22.62 2.58
C PRO A 338 8.13 -21.80 3.54
N SER A 339 7.50 -20.72 3.08
CA SER A 339 6.50 -19.96 3.82
C SER A 339 5.56 -19.21 2.87
N GLU A 340 4.38 -18.80 3.34
CA GLU A 340 3.39 -18.06 2.55
C GLU A 340 3.96 -16.74 2.00
N PHE A 341 4.74 -16.04 2.83
CA PHE A 341 5.33 -14.73 2.53
C PHE A 341 6.81 -14.81 2.12
N PHE A 342 7.34 -16.01 1.88
CA PHE A 342 8.76 -16.21 1.60
C PHE A 342 9.30 -15.28 0.49
N PRO A 343 8.60 -15.07 -0.65
CA PRO A 343 9.13 -14.20 -1.69
C PRO A 343 9.20 -12.73 -1.27
N VAL A 344 8.28 -12.26 -0.43
CA VAL A 344 8.29 -10.91 0.15
C VAL A 344 9.45 -10.76 1.14
N VAL A 345 9.66 -11.77 1.97
CA VAL A 345 10.75 -11.82 2.94
C VAL A 345 12.11 -11.83 2.25
N LEU A 346 12.26 -12.64 1.20
CA LEU A 346 13.47 -12.70 0.40
C LEU A 346 13.74 -11.36 -0.32
N GLY A 347 12.72 -10.78 -0.96
CA GLY A 347 12.83 -9.45 -1.58
C GLY A 347 13.24 -8.38 -0.58
N THR A 348 12.68 -8.41 0.63
CA THR A 348 13.05 -7.53 1.73
C THR A 348 14.51 -7.71 2.15
N ALA A 349 14.93 -8.96 2.38
CA ALA A 349 16.30 -9.31 2.74
C ALA A 349 17.31 -8.82 1.68
N MET A 350 17.03 -9.04 0.39
CA MET A 350 17.88 -8.54 -0.69
C MET A 350 17.91 -7.01 -0.72
N GLY A 351 16.77 -6.36 -0.53
CA GLY A 351 16.70 -4.91 -0.46
C GLY A 351 17.57 -4.33 0.66
N ILE A 352 17.52 -4.92 1.87
CA ILE A 352 18.38 -4.52 3.00
C ILE A 352 19.85 -4.50 2.59
N LEU A 353 20.32 -5.53 1.89
CA LEU A 353 21.71 -5.63 1.43
C LEU A 353 22.03 -4.60 0.34
N ILE A 354 21.12 -4.38 -0.62
CA ILE A 354 21.27 -3.36 -1.67
C ILE A 354 21.42 -1.97 -1.06
N PHE A 355 20.54 -1.61 -0.14
CA PHE A 355 20.62 -0.31 0.54
C PHE A 355 21.88 -0.20 1.40
N ALA A 356 22.29 -1.26 2.08
CA ALA A 356 23.55 -1.26 2.82
C ALA A 356 24.75 -1.00 1.89
N ALA A 357 24.76 -1.59 0.69
CA ALA A 357 25.79 -1.38 -0.32
C ALA A 357 25.81 0.08 -0.82
N LEU A 358 24.65 0.65 -1.14
CA LEU A 358 24.54 1.99 -1.73
C LEU A 358 24.74 3.13 -0.72
N LEU A 359 24.26 2.94 0.51
CA LEU A 359 24.32 3.96 1.56
C LEU A 359 25.63 3.90 2.37
N GLY A 360 26.38 2.80 2.30
CA GLY A 360 27.66 2.63 3.00
C GLY A 360 28.78 3.62 2.59
N PRO A 361 29.01 3.90 1.30
CA PRO A 361 30.11 4.74 0.84
C PRO A 361 29.99 6.23 1.20
N GLY A 362 31.12 6.86 1.52
CA GLY A 362 31.22 8.29 1.81
C GLY A 362 31.40 8.65 3.29
N GLY A 363 31.92 7.73 4.11
CA GLY A 363 32.16 8.01 5.54
C GLY A 363 30.86 8.24 6.32
N VAL A 364 29.73 7.72 5.80
CA VAL A 364 28.41 7.78 6.44
C VAL A 364 28.36 7.00 7.76
N ARG A 365 29.50 6.49 8.26
CA ARG A 365 29.74 6.08 9.66
C ARG A 365 29.22 7.10 10.70
N ARG A 366 28.87 8.33 10.32
CA ARG A 366 28.25 9.34 11.20
C ARG A 366 26.79 9.73 10.90
N ARG A 367 26.10 9.15 9.91
CA ARG A 367 24.81 9.69 9.41
C ARG A 367 23.70 8.65 9.15
N THR A 368 23.76 7.46 9.75
CA THR A 368 22.69 6.45 9.65
C THR A 368 21.52 6.76 10.58
N SER A 369 20.84 7.89 10.38
CA SER A 369 19.64 8.27 11.14
C SER A 369 18.40 8.11 10.24
N PRO A 370 17.27 7.60 10.75
CA PRO A 370 16.00 7.19 10.10
C PRO A 370 15.96 6.57 8.70
N ALA A 371 16.94 6.84 7.84
CA ALA A 371 17.08 6.30 6.50
C ALA A 371 17.13 4.77 6.49
N LEU A 372 17.51 4.09 7.59
CA LEU A 372 17.51 2.63 7.68
C LEU A 372 16.11 2.05 7.89
N LEU A 373 15.26 2.75 8.68
CA LEU A 373 13.84 2.43 8.84
C LEU A 373 13.04 2.78 7.59
N ALA A 374 13.34 3.92 6.96
CA ALA A 374 12.84 4.21 5.63
C ALA A 374 13.34 3.14 4.65
N THR A 375 14.62 2.81 4.61
CA THR A 375 15.18 1.80 3.69
C THR A 375 14.40 0.51 3.75
N LEU A 376 14.02 0.05 4.93
CA LEU A 376 13.29 -1.20 5.10
C LEU A 376 11.79 -1.09 4.85
N PHE A 377 11.14 -0.01 5.28
CA PHE A 377 9.78 0.33 4.87
C PHE A 377 9.66 0.31 3.33
N PHE A 378 10.69 0.83 2.67
CA PHE A 378 10.80 0.93 1.23
C PHE A 378 11.17 -0.43 0.58
N CYS A 379 12.04 -1.25 1.19
CA CYS A 379 12.27 -2.64 0.77
C CYS A 379 10.98 -3.47 0.82
N LEU A 380 10.18 -3.31 1.88
CA LEU A 380 8.90 -4.00 2.01
C LEU A 380 7.94 -3.56 0.94
N ALA A 381 7.80 -2.25 0.76
CA ALA A 381 6.90 -1.70 -0.24
C ALA A 381 7.22 -2.24 -1.64
N THR A 382 8.51 -2.40 -1.98
CA THR A 382 8.89 -2.98 -3.28
C THR A 382 8.53 -4.45 -3.42
N ALA A 383 8.72 -5.24 -2.37
CA ALA A 383 8.46 -6.66 -2.38
C ALA A 383 6.94 -6.94 -2.31
N ALA A 384 6.22 -6.21 -1.45
CA ALA A 384 4.78 -6.19 -1.32
C ALA A 384 4.08 -5.74 -2.60
N ALA A 385 4.44 -4.58 -3.16
CA ALA A 385 3.86 -4.05 -4.40
C ALA A 385 3.98 -5.00 -5.60
N ARG A 386 4.92 -5.95 -5.55
CA ARG A 386 5.15 -6.94 -6.59
C ARG A 386 4.61 -8.33 -6.27
N ALA A 387 4.52 -8.69 -4.99
CA ALA A 387 3.82 -9.90 -4.54
C ALA A 387 2.29 -9.73 -4.64
N ASP A 388 1.79 -8.51 -4.50
CA ASP A 388 0.38 -8.11 -4.64
C ASP A 388 -0.11 -8.08 -6.11
N ASN A 389 0.57 -8.81 -7.00
CA ASN A 389 0.30 -8.80 -8.43
C ASN A 389 -0.75 -9.85 -8.84
N MET A 390 -1.96 -9.72 -8.30
CA MET A 390 -3.20 -10.28 -8.87
C MET A 390 -4.32 -9.26 -8.58
N SER A 391 -4.47 -8.14 -9.30
CA SER A 391 -5.19 -8.20 -10.58
C SER A 391 -5.15 -6.93 -11.48
N SER A 392 -4.46 -5.82 -11.16
CA SER A 392 -4.61 -4.61 -12.02
C SER A 392 -3.47 -3.57 -12.08
N LEU A 393 -2.26 -3.86 -11.59
CA LEU A 393 -1.22 -2.83 -11.44
C LEU A 393 -0.25 -2.62 -12.62
N GLY A 394 -0.43 -3.32 -13.74
CA GLY A 394 0.45 -3.22 -14.93
C GLY A 394 0.64 -1.79 -15.47
N ASP A 395 -0.39 -0.96 -15.41
CA ASP A 395 -0.35 0.41 -15.97
C ASP A 395 0.18 1.46 -14.98
N ALA A 396 0.07 1.19 -13.68
CA ALA A 396 0.42 2.12 -12.62
C ALA A 396 1.94 2.22 -12.39
N PHE A 397 2.70 1.15 -12.67
CA PHE A 397 4.15 1.12 -12.44
C PHE A 397 4.97 1.66 -13.60
N ASN A 398 4.48 1.49 -14.83
CA ASN A 398 5.01 2.22 -15.99
C ASN A 398 4.90 3.72 -15.78
N THR A 399 3.86 4.22 -15.11
CA THR A 399 3.71 5.65 -14.78
C THR A 399 4.56 6.13 -13.60
N ALA A 400 4.94 5.30 -12.62
CA ALA A 400 5.86 5.70 -11.55
C ALA A 400 7.33 5.61 -11.95
N ALA A 401 7.70 4.55 -12.68
CA ALA A 401 9.00 4.49 -13.35
C ALA A 401 9.09 5.60 -14.40
N ALA A 402 8.02 5.88 -15.16
CA ALA A 402 7.96 7.03 -16.05
C ALA A 402 7.88 8.35 -15.31
N ALA A 403 7.30 8.48 -14.12
CA ALA A 403 7.26 9.74 -13.37
C ALA A 403 8.61 10.03 -12.68
N ALA A 404 9.28 9.00 -12.15
CA ALA A 404 10.63 9.09 -11.63
C ALA A 404 11.64 9.29 -12.77
N ALA A 405 11.48 8.58 -13.89
CA ALA A 405 12.26 8.78 -15.11
C ALA A 405 11.91 10.12 -15.76
N ALA A 406 10.68 10.63 -15.70
CA ALA A 406 10.28 11.95 -16.20
C ALA A 406 10.74 13.05 -15.27
N ALA A 407 10.78 12.85 -13.95
CA ALA A 407 11.39 13.80 -13.02
C ALA A 407 12.92 13.82 -13.18
N ALA A 408 13.55 12.65 -13.37
CA ALA A 408 14.96 12.54 -13.70
C ALA A 408 15.29 13.10 -15.09
N ALA A 409 14.43 12.85 -16.08
CA ALA A 409 14.54 13.37 -17.44
C ALA A 409 14.19 14.85 -17.50
N ALA A 410 13.27 15.37 -16.68
CA ALA A 410 13.00 16.80 -16.56
C ALA A 410 14.13 17.51 -15.83
N ALA A 411 14.76 16.89 -14.83
CA ALA A 411 15.98 17.41 -14.21
C ALA A 411 17.18 17.36 -15.19
N ALA A 412 17.29 16.31 -16.01
CA ALA A 412 18.31 16.17 -17.05
C ALA A 412 18.04 17.12 -18.23
N ALA A 413 16.79 17.32 -18.63
CA ALA A 413 16.36 18.24 -19.69
C ALA A 413 16.42 19.69 -19.22
N ALA A 414 16.18 20.00 -17.94
CA ALA A 414 16.47 21.31 -17.37
C ALA A 414 17.99 21.57 -17.32
N ALA A 415 18.80 20.52 -17.10
CA ALA A 415 20.26 20.61 -17.20
C ALA A 415 20.76 20.73 -18.66
N ALA A 416 20.06 20.12 -19.63
CA ALA A 416 20.38 20.18 -21.06
C ALA A 416 19.80 21.43 -21.75
N GLY A 417 18.67 21.96 -21.28
CA GLY A 417 18.08 23.23 -21.73
C GLY A 417 18.90 24.44 -21.29
N ALA A 418 19.62 24.33 -20.17
CA ALA A 418 20.68 25.26 -19.81
C ALA A 418 21.90 25.21 -20.76
N LEU A 419 21.95 24.23 -21.68
CA LEU A 419 22.97 24.07 -22.73
C LEU A 419 22.44 24.37 -24.16
N GLY A 420 21.19 24.82 -24.31
CA GLY A 420 20.73 25.50 -25.52
C GLY A 420 20.52 24.66 -26.79
N CYS A 421 19.87 23.49 -26.72
CA CYS A 421 19.44 22.75 -27.92
C CYS A 421 17.91 22.63 -28.00
N SER A 422 17.33 23.08 -29.11
CA SER A 422 15.90 23.02 -29.43
C SER A 422 15.63 22.05 -30.59
N SER A 423 14.64 21.18 -30.47
CA SER A 423 14.07 20.41 -31.59
C SER A 423 12.55 20.33 -31.48
N GLU A 424 11.89 20.43 -32.62
CA GLU A 424 10.46 20.64 -32.87
C GLU A 424 9.67 19.30 -32.96
N PRO A 425 8.42 19.18 -32.47
CA PRO A 425 7.68 17.92 -32.48
C PRO A 425 6.66 17.79 -33.65
N ALA A 426 6.53 16.57 -34.17
CA ALA A 426 5.67 16.15 -35.29
C ALA A 426 4.23 15.77 -34.85
N PRO A 427 3.24 15.75 -35.78
CA PRO A 427 1.82 15.65 -35.47
C PRO A 427 1.26 14.22 -35.37
N ALA A 428 0.14 14.08 -34.64
CA ALA A 428 -0.54 12.84 -34.28
C ALA A 428 -1.52 12.31 -35.37
N PRO A 429 -1.84 11.00 -35.38
CA PRO A 429 -2.74 10.37 -36.35
C PRO A 429 -4.24 10.38 -35.92
N PRO A 430 -5.19 10.23 -36.86
CA PRO A 430 -6.63 10.28 -36.60
C PRO A 430 -7.27 8.94 -36.19
N PRO A 431 -8.45 8.94 -35.54
CA PRO A 431 -9.10 7.74 -35.00
C PRO A 431 -10.01 7.00 -36.01
N ALA A 432 -10.16 5.69 -35.81
CA ALA A 432 -10.92 4.76 -36.65
C ALA A 432 -12.42 4.66 -36.25
N SER A 433 -13.28 4.38 -37.23
CA SER A 433 -14.75 4.32 -37.14
C SER A 433 -15.29 2.93 -36.76
N THR A 434 -16.36 2.91 -35.97
CA THR A 434 -17.18 1.74 -35.60
C THR A 434 -18.21 1.39 -36.68
N ALA A 435 -18.38 0.09 -36.96
CA ALA A 435 -19.39 -0.45 -37.88
C ALA A 435 -20.53 -1.17 -37.13
N ASN A 436 -21.74 -0.97 -37.66
CA ASN A 436 -23.05 -1.42 -37.17
C ASN A 436 -23.36 -2.90 -37.46
N ASN A 437 -24.21 -3.52 -36.62
CA ASN A 437 -24.98 -4.73 -36.97
C ASN A 437 -26.49 -4.42 -36.95
N PRO A 438 -27.30 -5.00 -37.87
CA PRO A 438 -28.75 -4.82 -37.90
C PRO A 438 -29.52 -5.96 -37.18
N PRO A 439 -30.79 -5.76 -36.80
CA PRO A 439 -31.58 -6.69 -36.00
C PRO A 439 -32.61 -7.51 -36.80
N GLY A 440 -32.97 -8.66 -36.23
CA GLY A 440 -34.36 -9.14 -36.16
C GLY A 440 -34.82 -10.17 -37.20
N GLN A 441 -35.26 -11.33 -36.72
CA GLN A 441 -36.33 -12.10 -37.35
C GLN A 441 -36.95 -13.09 -36.35
N ASP A 442 -38.23 -12.83 -36.02
CA ASP A 442 -39.08 -13.64 -35.16
C ASP A 442 -39.92 -14.58 -36.04
N SER A 443 -39.99 -15.86 -35.67
CA SER A 443 -40.95 -16.81 -36.24
C SER A 443 -41.49 -17.73 -35.14
N GLU A 444 -42.76 -17.54 -34.82
CA GLU A 444 -43.56 -18.37 -33.91
C GLU A 444 -43.85 -19.72 -34.58
N GLY A 445 -43.40 -20.81 -33.96
CA GLY A 445 -43.81 -22.17 -34.27
C GLY A 445 -44.20 -22.88 -32.98
N GLU A 446 -45.35 -23.55 -32.98
CA GLU A 446 -45.82 -24.39 -31.87
C GLU A 446 -44.75 -25.44 -31.52
N GLU A 447 -44.04 -25.22 -30.41
CA GLU A 447 -43.06 -26.14 -29.85
C GLU A 447 -43.79 -27.38 -29.32
N LYS A 448 -43.56 -28.52 -29.97
CA LYS A 448 -43.58 -29.78 -29.24
C LYS A 448 -42.52 -29.64 -28.16
N GLU A 449 -42.95 -29.72 -26.90
CA GLU A 449 -42.07 -29.74 -25.73
C GLU A 449 -41.25 -31.05 -25.79
N ASP A 450 -40.19 -31.01 -26.60
CA ASP A 450 -39.22 -32.07 -26.72
C ASP A 450 -38.59 -32.22 -25.33
N GLN A 451 -38.82 -33.37 -24.70
CA GLN A 451 -38.30 -33.65 -23.37
C GLN A 451 -36.77 -33.65 -23.43
N GLU A 452 -36.20 -32.57 -22.93
CA GLU A 452 -34.76 -32.37 -22.88
C GLU A 452 -34.09 -33.48 -22.07
N THR A 453 -33.06 -34.09 -22.65
CA THR A 453 -32.31 -35.17 -22.03
C THR A 453 -31.51 -34.63 -20.82
N PRO A 454 -31.13 -35.50 -19.85
CA PRO A 454 -30.31 -35.07 -18.71
C PRO A 454 -29.02 -34.36 -19.11
N ASP A 455 -28.36 -34.81 -20.18
CA ASP A 455 -27.11 -34.21 -20.67
C ASP A 455 -27.34 -32.80 -21.26
N GLU A 456 -28.42 -32.62 -22.03
CA GLU A 456 -28.83 -31.31 -22.56
C GLU A 456 -29.15 -30.34 -21.41
N ARG A 457 -29.87 -30.81 -20.39
CA ARG A 457 -30.14 -29.99 -19.18
C ARG A 457 -28.87 -29.61 -18.43
N ALA A 458 -27.96 -30.56 -18.23
CA ALA A 458 -26.68 -30.32 -17.57
C ALA A 458 -25.84 -29.28 -18.33
N GLN A 459 -25.84 -29.37 -19.66
CA GLN A 459 -25.16 -28.40 -20.52
C GLN A 459 -25.84 -27.02 -20.45
N ARG A 460 -27.18 -26.95 -20.46
CA ARG A 460 -27.93 -25.70 -20.30
C ARG A 460 -27.59 -25.00 -18.98
N ILE A 461 -27.59 -25.72 -17.87
CA ILE A 461 -27.22 -25.16 -16.56
C ILE A 461 -25.80 -24.60 -16.59
N LYS A 462 -24.86 -25.36 -17.16
CA LYS A 462 -23.46 -24.95 -17.27
C LYS A 462 -23.29 -23.66 -18.08
N ASP A 463 -23.93 -23.58 -19.24
CA ASP A 463 -23.82 -22.42 -20.13
C ASP A 463 -24.47 -21.17 -19.53
N THR A 464 -25.63 -21.33 -18.88
CA THR A 464 -26.31 -20.25 -18.16
C THR A 464 -25.47 -19.76 -16.98
N ALA A 465 -24.92 -20.68 -16.18
CA ALA A 465 -24.06 -20.32 -15.06
C ALA A 465 -22.78 -19.59 -15.51
N ALA A 466 -22.14 -20.07 -16.58
CA ALA A 466 -20.95 -19.41 -17.15
C ALA A 466 -21.25 -18.01 -17.70
N LYS A 467 -22.39 -17.85 -18.39
CA LYS A 467 -22.90 -16.55 -18.87
C LYS A 467 -23.08 -15.59 -17.70
N ASN A 468 -23.76 -16.01 -16.64
CA ASN A 468 -24.06 -15.14 -15.51
C ASN A 468 -22.83 -14.87 -14.64
N ALA A 469 -21.88 -15.82 -14.54
CA ALA A 469 -20.58 -15.55 -13.96
C ALA A 469 -19.85 -14.44 -14.71
N ARG A 470 -19.82 -14.43 -16.05
CA ARG A 470 -19.20 -13.34 -16.84
C ARG A 470 -19.90 -12.00 -16.63
N THR A 471 -21.24 -11.98 -16.64
CA THR A 471 -22.02 -10.74 -16.45
C THR A 471 -21.82 -10.17 -15.05
N HIS A 472 -21.82 -11.02 -14.03
CA HIS A 472 -21.71 -10.66 -12.61
C HIS A 472 -20.35 -11.07 -12.04
N TYR A 473 -19.26 -10.83 -12.79
CA TYR A 473 -17.94 -11.37 -12.47
C TYR A 473 -17.38 -10.92 -11.11
N ASN A 474 -17.81 -9.76 -10.61
CA ASN A 474 -17.40 -9.20 -9.33
C ASN A 474 -18.41 -9.44 -8.19
N ASP A 475 -19.48 -10.23 -8.42
CA ASP A 475 -20.51 -10.51 -7.43
C ASP A 475 -20.97 -11.97 -7.52
N CYS A 476 -20.67 -12.75 -6.48
CA CYS A 476 -21.04 -14.17 -6.45
C CYS A 476 -22.54 -14.37 -6.20
N ALA A 477 -23.17 -13.50 -5.42
CA ALA A 477 -24.58 -13.61 -5.08
C ALA A 477 -25.44 -13.33 -6.31
N ASP A 478 -25.19 -12.20 -6.99
CA ASP A 478 -25.90 -11.84 -8.22
C ASP A 478 -25.72 -12.90 -9.32
N SER A 479 -24.51 -13.46 -9.45
CA SER A 479 -24.22 -14.51 -10.42
C SER A 479 -25.06 -15.77 -10.21
N VAL A 480 -25.19 -16.22 -8.96
CA VAL A 480 -25.99 -17.42 -8.62
C VAL A 480 -27.47 -17.13 -8.78
N GLU A 481 -27.89 -15.94 -8.36
CA GLU A 481 -29.29 -15.51 -8.45
C GLU A 481 -29.76 -15.40 -9.90
N ALA A 482 -29.00 -14.72 -10.75
CA ALA A 482 -29.29 -14.61 -12.17
C ALA A 482 -29.35 -16.00 -12.84
N THR A 483 -28.50 -16.94 -12.40
CA THR A 483 -28.54 -18.32 -12.89
C THR A 483 -29.79 -19.06 -12.47
N ALA A 484 -30.18 -18.98 -11.19
CA ALA A 484 -31.41 -19.59 -10.71
C ALA A 484 -32.64 -19.02 -11.44
N ARG A 485 -32.69 -17.71 -11.61
CA ARG A 485 -33.76 -17.00 -12.31
C ARG A 485 -33.87 -17.40 -13.78
N ASP A 486 -32.75 -17.41 -14.52
CA ASP A 486 -32.70 -17.84 -15.92
C ASP A 486 -33.15 -19.31 -16.10
N LEU A 487 -33.04 -20.12 -15.04
CA LEU A 487 -33.46 -21.52 -15.02
C LEU A 487 -34.87 -21.74 -14.43
N GLY A 488 -35.57 -20.68 -14.02
CA GLY A 488 -36.93 -20.74 -13.48
C GLY A 488 -37.02 -21.15 -12.00
N TYR A 489 -35.95 -21.00 -11.23
CA TYR A 489 -35.95 -21.25 -9.78
C TYR A 489 -36.04 -19.95 -8.98
N GLU A 490 -36.74 -20.01 -7.85
CA GLU A 490 -36.83 -18.89 -6.92
C GLU A 490 -35.68 -18.92 -5.89
N LEU A 491 -35.03 -17.77 -5.75
CA LEU A 491 -34.10 -17.41 -4.68
C LEU A 491 -34.65 -16.15 -3.98
N PRO A 492 -34.18 -15.78 -2.78
CA PRO A 492 -34.71 -14.63 -2.06
C PRO A 492 -34.57 -13.34 -2.89
N ASP A 493 -35.44 -12.37 -2.58
CA ASP A 493 -35.69 -11.14 -3.35
C ASP A 493 -34.41 -10.46 -3.90
N PRO A 494 -34.35 -10.08 -5.20
CA PRO A 494 -33.10 -9.69 -5.88
C PRO A 494 -32.41 -8.44 -5.36
N ASP A 495 -33.16 -7.55 -4.73
CA ASP A 495 -32.72 -6.16 -4.60
C ASP A 495 -31.65 -5.93 -3.51
N ASN A 496 -31.24 -6.95 -2.73
CA ASN A 496 -30.10 -6.83 -1.80
C ASN A 496 -29.68 -8.15 -1.08
N THR A 497 -29.68 -9.32 -1.73
CA THR A 497 -29.33 -10.55 -1.00
C THR A 497 -27.82 -10.80 -1.02
N SER A 498 -27.19 -10.75 0.16
CA SER A 498 -25.79 -11.16 0.27
C SER A 498 -25.67 -12.68 0.06
N ALA A 499 -24.47 -13.16 -0.25
CA ALA A 499 -24.21 -14.60 -0.32
C ALA A 499 -24.57 -15.34 0.99
N ASN A 500 -24.43 -14.68 2.15
CA ASN A 500 -24.87 -15.23 3.44
C ASN A 500 -26.39 -15.39 3.49
N ASP A 501 -27.15 -14.42 2.97
CA ASP A 501 -28.62 -14.46 2.95
C ASP A 501 -29.13 -15.55 2.00
N GLN A 502 -28.50 -15.72 0.83
CA GLN A 502 -28.79 -16.82 -0.08
C GLN A 502 -28.56 -18.18 0.57
N ILE A 503 -27.44 -18.34 1.29
CA ILE A 503 -27.13 -19.59 2.02
C ILE A 503 -28.16 -19.85 3.11
N GLN A 504 -28.54 -18.82 3.87
CA GLN A 504 -29.56 -18.98 4.90
C GLN A 504 -30.91 -19.37 4.29
N TYR A 505 -31.33 -18.74 3.19
CA TYR A 505 -32.53 -19.13 2.46
C TYR A 505 -32.48 -20.58 1.98
N MET A 506 -31.37 -21.02 1.39
CA MET A 506 -31.22 -22.40 0.90
C MET A 506 -31.24 -23.41 2.05
N LYS A 507 -30.66 -23.09 3.22
CA LYS A 507 -30.78 -23.94 4.42
C LYS A 507 -32.24 -24.15 4.83
N ASP A 508 -33.06 -23.11 4.73
CA ASP A 508 -34.45 -23.15 5.17
C ASP A 508 -35.39 -23.78 4.12
N ASN A 509 -35.11 -23.57 2.82
CA ASN A 509 -36.05 -23.89 1.75
C ASN A 509 -35.62 -25.06 0.86
N TRP A 510 -34.32 -25.29 0.68
CA TRP A 510 -33.79 -26.29 -0.25
C TRP A 510 -33.39 -27.59 0.49
N LYS A 511 -32.99 -28.62 -0.26
CA LYS A 511 -32.43 -29.87 0.30
C LYS A 511 -30.91 -29.75 0.35
N GLU A 512 -30.32 -29.87 1.55
CA GLU A 512 -28.86 -30.04 1.67
C GLU A 512 -28.45 -31.44 1.20
N VAL A 513 -27.39 -31.53 0.39
CA VAL A 513 -26.82 -32.77 -0.14
C VAL A 513 -25.33 -32.82 0.13
N ASP A 514 -24.74 -34.01 0.13
CA ASP A 514 -23.28 -34.14 0.22
C ASP A 514 -22.59 -33.82 -1.12
N MET A 515 -21.26 -33.67 -1.09
CA MET A 515 -20.46 -33.32 -2.26
C MET A 515 -20.58 -34.33 -3.42
N ALA A 516 -20.70 -35.62 -3.12
CA ALA A 516 -20.78 -36.65 -4.14
C ALA A 516 -22.15 -36.63 -4.83
N GLU A 517 -23.22 -36.46 -4.05
CA GLU A 517 -24.58 -36.30 -4.57
C GLU A 517 -24.74 -34.97 -5.31
N ALA A 518 -24.15 -33.88 -4.82
CA ALA A 518 -24.11 -32.59 -5.52
C ALA A 518 -23.52 -32.71 -6.93
N LYS A 519 -22.37 -33.39 -7.07
CA LYS A 519 -21.77 -33.64 -8.38
C LYS A 519 -22.70 -34.46 -9.27
N LYS A 520 -23.26 -35.54 -8.74
CA LYS A 520 -24.15 -36.44 -9.48
C LYS A 520 -25.39 -35.71 -9.99
N LEU A 521 -26.01 -34.86 -9.16
CA LEU A 521 -27.18 -34.07 -9.52
C LEU A 521 -26.86 -33.05 -10.60
N ALA A 522 -25.74 -32.34 -10.49
CA ALA A 522 -25.28 -31.41 -11.53
C ALA A 522 -25.01 -32.13 -12.87
N ASP A 523 -24.42 -33.33 -12.84
CA ASP A 523 -24.21 -34.17 -14.02
C ASP A 523 -25.55 -34.68 -14.63
N GLN A 524 -26.64 -34.72 -13.85
CA GLN A 524 -27.99 -35.11 -14.28
C GLN A 524 -28.87 -33.93 -14.74
N GLY A 525 -28.32 -32.71 -14.70
CA GLY A 525 -29.02 -31.49 -15.08
C GLY A 525 -29.99 -30.98 -14.02
N ASP A 526 -29.76 -31.29 -12.74
CA ASP A 526 -30.43 -30.64 -11.61
C ASP A 526 -29.59 -29.43 -11.12
N LEU A 527 -30.24 -28.32 -10.77
CA LEU A 527 -29.56 -27.13 -10.22
C LEU A 527 -29.01 -27.43 -8.82
N VAL A 528 -27.70 -27.23 -8.63
CA VAL A 528 -27.05 -27.35 -7.33
C VAL A 528 -26.21 -26.12 -7.06
N VAL A 529 -26.32 -25.56 -5.85
CA VAL A 529 -25.55 -24.39 -5.41
C VAL A 529 -24.65 -24.80 -4.25
N ALA A 530 -23.35 -24.50 -4.38
CA ALA A 530 -22.38 -24.61 -3.32
C ALA A 530 -22.28 -23.28 -2.57
N GLY A 531 -22.24 -23.31 -1.23
CA GLY A 531 -22.15 -22.10 -0.42
C GLY A 531 -21.43 -22.31 0.91
N LYS A 532 -20.69 -21.29 1.33
CA LYS A 532 -20.13 -21.18 2.68
C LYS A 532 -20.43 -19.80 3.25
N ASP A 533 -21.07 -19.77 4.42
CA ASP A 533 -21.35 -18.54 5.15
C ASP A 533 -20.10 -18.05 5.90
N SER A 534 -20.08 -16.76 6.21
CA SER A 534 -19.02 -16.15 7.01
C SER A 534 -19.63 -15.28 8.11
N ALA A 535 -19.47 -15.70 9.37
CA ALA A 535 -20.10 -15.08 10.54
C ALA A 535 -19.67 -13.61 10.79
N GLY A 536 -18.59 -13.15 10.16
CA GLY A 536 -18.08 -11.79 10.29
C GLY A 536 -17.64 -11.17 8.96
N GLY A 537 -18.06 -11.76 7.84
CA GLY A 537 -17.61 -11.33 6.52
C GLY A 537 -18.58 -11.68 5.42
N HIS A 538 -18.08 -11.67 4.19
CA HIS A 538 -18.88 -12.02 3.03
C HIS A 538 -18.83 -13.53 2.83
N GLY A 539 -20.00 -14.17 2.80
CA GLY A 539 -20.13 -15.54 2.31
C GLY A 539 -19.75 -15.63 0.85
N HIS A 540 -19.70 -16.86 0.33
CA HIS A 540 -19.48 -17.10 -1.09
C HIS A 540 -20.40 -18.21 -1.56
N THR A 541 -21.00 -18.03 -2.73
CA THR A 541 -21.89 -18.97 -3.41
C THR A 541 -21.41 -19.18 -4.85
N ALA A 542 -21.58 -20.39 -5.38
CA ALA A 542 -21.32 -20.72 -6.79
C ALA A 542 -22.24 -21.87 -7.24
N VAL A 543 -22.56 -21.92 -8.53
CA VAL A 543 -23.37 -23.00 -9.11
C VAL A 543 -22.46 -24.19 -9.41
N VAL A 544 -22.84 -25.38 -8.95
CA VAL A 544 -22.15 -26.63 -9.32
C VAL A 544 -22.57 -27.03 -10.72
N VAL A 545 -21.60 -27.27 -11.59
CA VAL A 545 -21.84 -27.56 -13.01
C VAL A 545 -21.23 -28.92 -13.40
N SER A 546 -21.73 -29.50 -14.49
CA SER A 546 -21.21 -30.76 -15.02
C SER A 546 -19.75 -30.62 -15.48
N GLY A 547 -18.95 -31.64 -15.18
CA GLY A 547 -17.53 -31.63 -15.50
C GLY A 547 -16.74 -32.81 -14.94
N PRO A 548 -15.47 -32.95 -15.35
CA PRO A 548 -14.59 -34.03 -14.89
C PRO A 548 -14.40 -33.97 -13.37
N GLY A 549 -14.42 -32.76 -12.78
CA GLY A 549 -14.36 -32.54 -11.36
C GLY A 549 -13.11 -33.12 -10.73
N VAL A 550 -11.95 -32.92 -11.35
CA VAL A 550 -10.67 -33.44 -10.84
C VAL A 550 -9.71 -32.28 -10.66
N ASP A 551 -9.17 -32.14 -9.46
CA ASP A 551 -8.12 -31.17 -9.22
C ASP A 551 -6.77 -31.63 -9.81
N ARG A 552 -5.76 -30.76 -9.74
CA ARG A 552 -4.41 -31.06 -10.25
C ARG A 552 -3.74 -32.27 -9.61
N GLN A 553 -4.25 -32.73 -8.46
CA GLN A 553 -3.70 -33.85 -7.69
C GLN A 553 -4.49 -35.14 -7.91
N GLY A 554 -5.48 -35.12 -8.83
CA GLY A 554 -6.31 -36.29 -9.10
C GLY A 554 -7.45 -36.49 -8.11
N LYS A 555 -7.64 -35.58 -7.13
CA LYS A 555 -8.75 -35.69 -6.18
C LYS A 555 -10.01 -35.10 -6.80
N THR A 556 -11.12 -35.80 -6.62
CA THR A 556 -12.40 -35.40 -7.19
C THR A 556 -13.06 -34.27 -6.37
N TRP A 557 -13.40 -33.18 -7.05
CA TRP A 557 -14.15 -32.03 -6.54
C TRP A 557 -15.12 -31.56 -7.61
N PRO A 558 -16.37 -31.21 -7.30
CA PRO A 558 -17.30 -30.69 -8.30
C PRO A 558 -16.76 -29.45 -9.01
N ASN A 559 -17.02 -29.32 -10.31
CA ASN A 559 -16.81 -28.08 -11.05
C ASN A 559 -17.84 -27.04 -10.61
N VAL A 560 -17.45 -25.76 -10.60
CA VAL A 560 -18.36 -24.66 -10.26
C VAL A 560 -18.27 -23.53 -11.26
N ALA A 561 -19.32 -22.71 -11.35
CA ALA A 561 -19.36 -21.44 -12.07
C ALA A 561 -19.95 -20.35 -11.15
N GLY A 562 -19.34 -19.18 -11.12
CA GLY A 562 -19.77 -18.07 -10.25
C GLY A 562 -18.87 -16.85 -10.33
N GLY A 563 -19.46 -15.68 -10.06
CA GLY A 563 -18.76 -14.42 -9.84
C GLY A 563 -17.92 -14.44 -8.56
N SER A 564 -17.02 -13.46 -8.39
CA SER A 564 -16.28 -13.28 -7.14
C SER A 564 -15.80 -11.85 -6.95
N MET A 565 -15.98 -11.30 -5.75
CA MET A 565 -15.49 -9.97 -5.41
C MET A 565 -13.98 -9.84 -5.64
N GLY A 566 -13.57 -8.74 -6.26
CA GLY A 566 -12.17 -8.45 -6.57
C GLY A 566 -11.66 -9.03 -7.90
N THR A 567 -12.51 -9.72 -8.66
CA THR A 567 -12.20 -10.13 -10.04
C THR A 567 -12.08 -8.88 -10.94
N PRO A 568 -11.02 -8.74 -11.74
CA PRO A 568 -10.85 -7.59 -12.65
C PRO A 568 -11.75 -7.68 -13.89
N SER A 569 -11.98 -6.55 -14.57
CA SER A 569 -12.63 -6.50 -15.88
C SER A 569 -11.60 -6.31 -17.00
N PRO A 570 -11.60 -7.12 -18.09
CA PRO A 570 -12.46 -8.28 -18.30
C PRO A 570 -12.08 -9.45 -17.37
N PRO A 571 -13.05 -10.29 -16.97
CA PRO A 571 -12.74 -11.44 -16.15
C PRO A 571 -11.87 -12.43 -16.92
N VAL A 572 -10.90 -13.02 -16.23
CA VAL A 572 -10.05 -14.09 -16.76
C VAL A 572 -10.12 -15.26 -15.78
N GLU A 573 -10.72 -16.35 -16.21
CA GLU A 573 -10.73 -17.59 -15.43
C GLU A 573 -9.29 -18.04 -15.18
N THR A 574 -8.89 -18.02 -13.91
CA THR A 574 -7.56 -18.41 -13.48
C THR A 574 -7.71 -19.52 -12.44
N PRO A 575 -7.04 -20.67 -12.61
CA PRO A 575 -7.07 -21.74 -11.62
C PRO A 575 -6.66 -21.24 -10.22
N GLY A 576 -7.38 -21.68 -9.20
CA GLY A 576 -7.17 -21.26 -7.81
C GLY A 576 -7.75 -19.88 -7.45
N LYS A 577 -8.74 -19.41 -8.22
CA LYS A 577 -9.53 -18.21 -7.92
C LYS A 577 -10.99 -18.57 -7.71
N ALA A 578 -11.67 -17.74 -6.92
CA ALA A 578 -13.10 -17.81 -6.65
C ALA A 578 -13.97 -17.60 -7.90
N TYR A 579 -13.54 -16.74 -8.83
CA TYR A 579 -14.21 -16.61 -10.13
C TYR A 579 -14.07 -17.86 -10.98
N SER A 580 -15.16 -18.32 -11.59
CA SER A 580 -15.17 -19.49 -12.48
C SER A 580 -16.25 -19.40 -13.54
N GLU A 581 -15.94 -19.85 -14.76
CA GLU A 581 -16.90 -20.06 -15.85
C GLU A 581 -17.24 -21.55 -16.02
N GLY A 582 -16.86 -22.39 -15.06
CA GLY A 582 -17.07 -23.85 -15.07
C GLY A 582 -15.78 -24.67 -15.16
N GLY A 583 -14.62 -24.03 -15.33
CA GLY A 583 -13.32 -24.68 -15.39
C GLY A 583 -12.72 -24.95 -14.01
N ASN A 584 -13.01 -24.10 -13.02
CA ASN A 584 -12.54 -24.26 -11.65
C ASN A 584 -13.40 -25.26 -10.85
N THR A 585 -12.77 -25.91 -9.88
CA THR A 585 -13.44 -26.79 -8.90
C THR A 585 -13.79 -26.05 -7.62
N ILE A 586 -14.60 -26.65 -6.74
CA ILE A 586 -14.84 -26.16 -5.36
C ILE A 586 -13.52 -25.83 -4.65
N ARG A 587 -12.49 -26.65 -4.83
CA ARG A 587 -11.17 -26.44 -4.23
C ARG A 587 -10.47 -25.17 -4.73
N ASP A 588 -10.71 -24.80 -5.98
CA ASP A 588 -10.11 -23.59 -6.56
C ASP A 588 -10.86 -22.35 -6.10
N ALA A 589 -12.18 -22.47 -5.95
CA ALA A 589 -13.04 -21.36 -5.55
C ALA A 589 -12.99 -21.05 -4.04
N TRP A 590 -12.81 -22.07 -3.21
CA TRP A 590 -12.62 -21.93 -1.76
C TRP A 590 -11.21 -22.37 -1.35
N GLY A 591 -10.53 -21.53 -0.56
CA GLY A 591 -9.20 -21.83 -0.05
C GLY A 591 -9.13 -23.12 0.78
N SER A 592 -7.92 -23.63 1.01
CA SER A 592 -7.70 -24.89 1.72
C SER A 592 -8.29 -24.92 3.14
N ALA A 593 -8.41 -23.76 3.78
CA ALA A 593 -8.98 -23.62 5.12
C ALA A 593 -10.53 -23.63 5.15
N SER A 594 -11.19 -23.50 4.00
CA SER A 594 -12.64 -23.32 3.93
C SER A 594 -13.37 -24.31 3.04
N ARG A 595 -12.70 -24.93 2.07
CA ARG A 595 -13.31 -25.85 1.10
C ARG A 595 -13.99 -27.07 1.71
N ASP A 596 -13.56 -27.51 2.89
CA ASP A 596 -14.14 -28.68 3.57
C ASP A 596 -15.43 -28.32 4.34
N ASP A 597 -15.69 -27.02 4.56
CA ASP A 597 -16.92 -26.53 5.20
C ASP A 597 -18.01 -26.14 4.20
N VAL A 598 -17.75 -26.27 2.90
CA VAL A 598 -18.70 -25.90 1.84
C VAL A 598 -19.91 -26.84 1.89
N LYS A 599 -21.10 -26.25 1.89
CA LYS A 599 -22.38 -26.96 1.85
C LYS A 599 -22.99 -26.90 0.46
N TYR A 600 -23.81 -27.89 0.12
CA TYR A 600 -24.42 -28.01 -1.21
C TYR A 600 -25.93 -28.10 -1.06
N TYR A 601 -26.65 -27.33 -1.87
CA TYR A 601 -28.09 -27.21 -1.80
C TYR A 601 -28.69 -27.45 -3.18
N THR A 602 -29.80 -28.19 -3.24
CA THR A 602 -30.60 -28.41 -4.45
C THR A 602 -32.07 -28.06 -4.18
N PRO A 603 -32.80 -27.46 -5.13
CA PRO A 603 -34.24 -27.23 -4.98
C PRO A 603 -34.99 -28.52 -4.65
N LYS A 604 -36.01 -28.44 -3.80
CA LYS A 604 -36.91 -29.58 -3.53
C LYS A 604 -37.75 -29.82 -4.79
N LYS A 605 -37.78 -31.05 -5.30
CA LYS A 605 -38.69 -31.41 -6.41
C LYS A 605 -40.12 -31.27 -5.90
N SER A 606 -40.98 -30.54 -6.63
CA SER A 606 -42.41 -30.51 -6.35
C SER A 606 -42.94 -31.94 -6.51
N GLU A 607 -43.33 -32.57 -5.40
CA GLU A 607 -43.95 -33.90 -5.39
C GLU A 607 -45.32 -33.91 -6.09
#